data_AF-A0A2G6HXW6-F1
#
_entry.id   AF-A0A2G6HXW6-F1
#
_cell.length_a   1.000
_cell.length_b   1.000
_cell.length_c   1.000
_cell.angle_alpha   90.00
_cell.angle_beta   90.00
_cell.angle_gamma   90.00
#
_symmetry.space_group_name_H-M   'P 1'
#
loop_
_entity.id
_entity.type
_entity.pdbx_description
1 polymer ?
#
loop_
_entity_poly.entity_id
_entity_poly.type
_entity_poly.pdbx_seq_one_letter_code
_entity_poly.pdbx_strand_id
1 'polypeptide(L)'
;MKSTQVTDGIYRLSANMEDILFEGLWPIPNGVAMNSYIVVALDSIDYVIVNHMEPDHSGWLEDFKKIRPDFTIVTSKKAVPLMKAFFDITNDIMVVGDGDTLDLGGGRVLAFAEIPNVHWPETIATFDTLSGTLMP
;
A
#
# COMPACT_ATOMS: atom_id res chain seq x y z
N MET A 1 12.75 -5.20 11.35
CA MET A 1 12.01 -3.92 11.28
C MET A 1 11.38 -3.62 12.63
N LYS A 2 11.33 -2.35 13.03
CA LYS A 2 10.54 -1.89 14.18
C LYS A 2 9.41 -1.02 13.64
N SER A 3 8.19 -1.23 14.13
CA SER A 3 7.10 -0.31 13.85
C SER A 3 7.31 1.00 14.61
N THR A 4 6.92 2.11 13.96
CA THR A 4 6.89 3.44 14.58
C THR A 4 5.45 3.92 14.57
N GLN A 5 4.92 4.32 15.72
CA GLN A 5 3.59 4.91 15.75
C GLN A 5 3.62 6.29 15.09
N VAL A 6 2.75 6.49 14.10
CA VAL A 6 2.60 7.78 13.40
C VAL A 6 1.55 8.63 14.11
N THR A 7 0.42 8.00 14.42
CA THR A 7 -0.71 8.57 15.16
C THR A 7 -1.49 7.43 15.80
N ASP A 8 -2.56 7.75 16.54
CA ASP A 8 -3.37 6.73 17.19
C ASP A 8 -3.96 5.75 16.16
N GLY A 9 -3.74 4.45 16.38
CA GLY A 9 -4.17 3.37 15.49
C GLY A 9 -3.43 3.25 14.13
N ILE A 10 -2.36 4.03 13.88
CA ILE A 10 -1.56 3.93 12.65
C ILE A 10 -0.07 3.75 12.98
N TYR A 11 0.50 2.68 12.45
CA TYR A 11 1.91 2.33 12.61
C TYR A 11 2.60 2.28 11.25
N ARG A 12 3.79 2.84 11.15
CA ARG A 12 4.66 2.74 9.98
C ARG A 12 5.68 1.63 10.18
N LEU A 13 5.79 0.73 9.21
CA LEU A 13 6.92 -0.16 9.01
C LEU A 13 7.82 0.45 7.94
N SER A 14 9.12 0.51 8.20
CA SER A 14 10.08 1.13 7.29
C SER A 14 11.31 0.24 7.10
N ALA A 15 11.75 0.14 5.86
CA ALA A 15 13.00 -0.49 5.46
C ALA A 15 13.84 0.52 4.68
N ASN A 16 15.07 0.77 5.13
CA ASN A 16 16.00 1.66 4.45
C ASN A 16 16.88 0.86 3.50
N MET A 17 17.04 1.36 2.28
CA MET A 17 17.97 0.83 1.29
C MET A 17 19.05 1.87 1.00
N GLU A 18 20.30 1.45 1.13
CA GLU A 18 21.50 2.24 0.86
C GLU A 18 22.30 1.54 -0.24
N ASP A 19 23.21 2.27 -0.89
CA ASP A 19 24.11 1.74 -1.92
C ASP A 19 23.40 1.06 -3.12
N ILE A 20 22.25 1.58 -3.52
CA ILE A 20 21.51 1.14 -4.71
C ILE A 20 21.49 2.21 -5.81
N LEU A 21 21.27 1.77 -7.05
CA LEU A 21 20.77 2.64 -8.11
C LEU A 21 19.24 2.58 -8.10
N PHE A 22 18.59 3.69 -7.79
CA PHE A 22 17.13 3.79 -7.83
C PHE A 22 16.67 3.67 -9.29
N GLU A 23 15.67 2.81 -9.54
CA GLU A 23 15.24 2.39 -10.88
C GLU A 23 16.38 1.86 -11.77
N GLY A 24 17.48 1.38 -11.18
CA GLY A 24 18.66 0.92 -11.91
C GLY A 24 19.48 2.03 -12.61
N LEU A 25 19.13 3.31 -12.40
CA LEU A 25 19.75 4.44 -13.09
C LEU A 25 20.29 5.51 -12.14
N TRP A 26 19.52 5.86 -11.11
CA TRP A 26 19.77 7.07 -10.33
C TRP A 26 20.60 6.76 -9.09
N PRO A 27 21.82 7.31 -8.95
CA PRO A 27 22.54 7.22 -7.67
C PRO A 27 21.80 8.05 -6.62
N ILE A 28 21.50 7.43 -5.47
CA ILE A 28 20.86 8.11 -4.33
C ILE A 28 21.83 8.13 -3.15
N PRO A 29 22.61 9.22 -2.96
CA PRO A 29 23.68 9.27 -1.96
C PRO A 29 23.23 9.04 -0.51
N ASN A 30 21.95 9.30 -0.22
CA ASN A 30 21.38 9.17 1.12
C ASN A 30 20.40 7.97 1.23
N GLY A 31 20.38 7.09 0.23
CA GLY A 31 19.45 5.97 0.18
C GLY A 31 17.97 6.37 0.04
N VAL A 32 17.11 5.37 0.08
CA VAL A 32 15.64 5.50 0.04
C VAL A 32 15.02 4.65 1.14
N ALA A 33 13.83 5.04 1.59
CA ALA A 33 13.06 4.28 2.57
C ALA A 33 11.77 3.77 1.94
N MET A 34 11.55 2.46 2.02
CA MET A 34 10.28 1.83 1.68
C MET A 34 9.40 1.84 2.93
N ASN A 35 8.20 2.40 2.82
CA ASN A 35 7.28 2.55 3.95
C ASN A 35 5.97 1.81 3.67
N SER A 36 5.52 1.04 4.66
CA SER A 36 4.18 0.45 4.71
C SER A 36 3.48 0.90 5.99
N TYR A 37 2.15 0.97 5.95
CA TYR A 37 1.36 1.40 7.09
C TYR A 37 0.43 0.28 7.53
N ILE A 38 0.29 0.13 8.84
CA ILE A 38 -0.69 -0.75 9.48
C ILE A 38 -1.70 0.16 10.15
N VAL A 39 -2.95 0.03 9.73
CA VAL A 39 -4.10 0.72 10.28
C VAL A 39 -4.93 -0.35 11.00
N VAL A 40 -5.22 -0.18 12.28
CA VAL A 40 -5.87 -1.16 13.20
C VAL A 40 -4.99 -2.32 13.70
N ALA A 41 -5.59 -3.30 14.40
CA ALA A 41 -4.92 -4.30 15.23
C ALA A 41 -4.02 -5.27 14.44
N LEU A 42 -2.87 -5.61 15.01
CA LEU A 42 -1.83 -6.45 14.39
C LEU A 42 -2.21 -7.93 14.25
N ASP A 43 -3.29 -8.35 14.92
CA ASP A 43 -3.62 -9.75 15.12
C ASP A 43 -4.40 -10.35 13.93
N SER A 44 -5.04 -9.51 13.10
CA SER A 44 -5.69 -9.91 11.86
C SER A 44 -5.45 -8.89 10.73
N ILE A 45 -4.99 -9.37 9.58
CA ILE A 45 -4.89 -8.57 8.36
C ILE A 45 -5.99 -9.05 7.41
N ASP A 46 -7.04 -8.25 7.30
CA ASP A 46 -8.20 -8.52 6.43
C ASP A 46 -8.05 -7.83 5.07
N TYR A 47 -7.40 -6.66 5.04
CA TYR A 47 -7.21 -5.85 3.84
C TYR A 47 -5.73 -5.53 3.61
N VAL A 48 -5.32 -5.60 2.34
CA VAL A 48 -4.05 -5.03 1.86
C VAL A 48 -4.37 -3.98 0.81
N ILE A 49 -4.11 -2.72 1.14
CA ILE A 49 -4.33 -1.59 0.24
C ILE A 49 -3.06 -1.39 -0.58
N VAL A 50 -3.19 -1.44 -1.91
CA VAL A 50 -2.08 -1.22 -2.84
C VAL A 50 -2.36 0.07 -3.62
N ASN A 51 -1.71 1.14 -3.18
CA ASN A 51 -1.85 2.46 -3.81
C ASN A 51 -1.14 2.54 -5.17
N HIS A 52 -0.02 1.83 -5.32
CA HIS A 52 0.88 1.92 -6.47
C HIS A 52 1.53 0.55 -6.74
N MET A 53 1.65 0.15 -8.00
CA MET A 53 2.05 -1.22 -8.37
C MET A 53 3.53 -1.42 -8.63
N GLU A 54 4.34 -0.37 -8.63
CA GLU A 54 5.76 -0.50 -8.88
C GLU A 54 6.45 -1.43 -7.84
N PRO A 55 7.40 -2.30 -8.23
CA PRO A 55 7.89 -3.37 -7.35
C PRO A 55 8.62 -2.93 -6.07
N ASP A 56 9.10 -1.70 -5.98
CA ASP A 56 9.61 -1.14 -4.72
C ASP A 56 8.48 -0.83 -3.71
N HIS A 57 7.23 -0.76 -4.16
CA HIS A 57 6.05 -0.65 -3.31
C HIS A 57 5.32 -1.98 -3.15
N SER A 58 5.32 -2.83 -4.17
CA SER A 58 4.46 -4.00 -4.28
C SER A 58 5.20 -5.35 -4.26
N GLY A 59 6.53 -5.35 -4.44
CA GLY A 59 7.32 -6.57 -4.63
C GLY A 59 7.29 -7.54 -3.45
N TRP A 60 6.98 -7.04 -2.25
CA TRP A 60 6.81 -7.86 -1.05
C TRP A 60 5.50 -8.67 -1.03
N LEU A 61 4.54 -8.36 -1.90
CA LEU A 61 3.20 -8.94 -1.89
C LEU A 61 3.21 -10.45 -2.21
N GLU A 62 4.14 -10.91 -3.05
CA GLU A 62 4.31 -12.33 -3.37
C GLU A 62 4.70 -13.15 -2.13
N ASP A 63 5.66 -12.63 -1.34
CA ASP A 63 6.10 -13.29 -0.12
C ASP A 63 5.07 -13.18 0.99
N PHE A 64 4.37 -12.06 1.08
CA PHE A 64 3.28 -11.89 2.04
C PHE A 64 2.15 -12.90 1.80
N LYS A 65 1.77 -13.14 0.55
CA LYS A 65 0.75 -14.15 0.18
C LYS A 65 1.11 -15.56 0.65
N LYS A 66 2.41 -15.91 0.68
CA LYS A 66 2.91 -17.21 1.19
C LYS A 66 2.71 -17.34 2.71
N ILE A 67 2.71 -16.23 3.44
CA ILE A 67 2.56 -16.16 4.90
C ILE A 67 1.08 -16.07 5.28
N ARG A 68 0.33 -15.18 4.62
CA ARG A 68 -1.08 -14.92 4.86
C ARG A 68 -1.80 -14.93 3.51
N PRO A 69 -2.48 -16.03 3.12
CA PRO A 69 -3.15 -16.10 1.82
C PRO A 69 -4.56 -15.49 1.83
N ASP A 70 -5.16 -15.34 3.00
CA ASP A 70 -6.56 -14.96 3.20
C ASP A 70 -6.68 -13.48 3.58
N PHE A 71 -6.77 -12.64 2.56
CA PHE A 71 -6.96 -11.19 2.64
C PHE A 71 -7.56 -10.66 1.34
N THR A 72 -8.28 -9.54 1.42
CA THR A 72 -8.78 -8.79 0.27
C THR A 72 -7.79 -7.70 -0.13
N ILE A 73 -7.46 -7.63 -1.42
CA ILE A 73 -6.67 -6.54 -1.97
C ILE A 73 -7.59 -5.38 -2.33
N VAL A 74 -7.26 -4.18 -1.87
CA VAL A 74 -7.98 -2.96 -2.21
C VAL A 74 -7.08 -2.12 -3.12
N THR A 75 -7.54 -1.81 -4.33
CA THR A 75 -6.68 -1.18 -5.35
C THR A 75 -7.49 -0.48 -6.44
N SER A 76 -6.84 0.32 -7.26
CA SER A 76 -7.46 0.93 -8.43
C SER A 76 -7.79 -0.09 -9.53
N LYS A 77 -8.76 0.25 -10.38
CA LYS A 77 -9.14 -0.60 -11.53
C LYS A 77 -7.98 -0.88 -12.48
N LYS A 78 -7.09 0.10 -12.64
CA LYS A 78 -5.96 0.05 -13.59
C LYS A 78 -4.81 -0.83 -13.06
N ALA A 79 -4.73 -1.03 -11.74
CA ALA A 79 -3.72 -1.88 -11.11
C ALA A 79 -4.01 -3.38 -11.27
N VAL A 80 -5.28 -3.79 -11.40
CA VAL A 80 -5.69 -5.20 -11.53
C VAL A 80 -4.92 -5.97 -12.61
N PRO A 81 -4.81 -5.50 -13.87
CA PRO A 81 -4.01 -6.20 -14.87
C PRO A 81 -2.51 -6.27 -14.52
N LEU A 82 -1.95 -5.25 -13.86
CA LEU A 82 -0.54 -5.23 -13.43
C LEU A 82 -0.28 -6.25 -12.31
N MET A 83 -1.19 -6.34 -11.33
CA MET A 83 -1.13 -7.34 -10.26
C MET A 83 -1.07 -8.76 -10.80
N LYS A 84 -1.91 -9.05 -11.80
CA LYS A 84 -1.92 -10.35 -12.46
C LYS A 84 -0.61 -10.59 -13.24
N ALA A 85 -0.11 -9.57 -13.92
CA ALA A 85 1.10 -9.68 -14.73
C ALA A 85 2.38 -9.84 -13.89
N PHE A 86 2.50 -9.14 -12.76
CA PHE A 86 3.70 -9.17 -11.93
C PHE A 86 3.72 -10.31 -10.92
N PHE A 87 2.58 -10.65 -10.32
CA PHE A 87 2.55 -11.50 -9.12
C PHE A 87 1.53 -12.65 -9.19
N ASP A 88 0.86 -12.87 -10.32
CA ASP A 88 -0.20 -13.88 -10.49
C ASP A 88 -1.21 -13.89 -9.33
N ILE A 89 -1.67 -12.69 -8.97
CA ILE A 89 -2.58 -12.50 -7.83
C ILE A 89 -3.98 -13.01 -8.19
N THR A 90 -4.49 -13.89 -7.33
CA THR A 90 -5.79 -14.57 -7.43
C THR A 90 -6.68 -14.32 -6.21
N ASN A 91 -6.25 -13.43 -5.32
CA ASN A 91 -7.00 -13.03 -4.12
C ASN A 91 -8.29 -12.31 -4.50
N ASP A 92 -9.18 -12.16 -3.52
CA ASP A 92 -10.33 -11.26 -3.67
C ASP A 92 -9.82 -9.82 -3.86
N ILE A 93 -10.34 -9.14 -4.88
CA ILE A 93 -9.95 -7.77 -5.22
C ILE A 93 -11.18 -6.87 -5.09
N MET A 94 -11.05 -5.88 -4.21
CA MET A 94 -11.94 -4.74 -4.11
C MET A 94 -11.37 -3.59 -4.94
N VAL A 95 -12.07 -3.24 -6.03
CA VAL A 95 -11.69 -2.10 -6.86
C VAL A 95 -12.26 -0.82 -6.25
N VAL A 96 -11.42 0.19 -6.09
CA VAL A 96 -11.79 1.53 -5.58
C VAL A 96 -11.34 2.63 -6.56
N GLY A 97 -12.00 3.78 -6.48
CA GLY A 97 -11.65 5.01 -7.20
C GLY A 97 -12.06 6.26 -6.43
N ASP A 98 -12.19 7.38 -7.14
CA ASP A 98 -12.55 8.67 -6.56
C ASP A 98 -13.85 8.63 -5.74
N GLY A 99 -13.73 8.95 -4.45
CA GLY A 99 -14.86 9.08 -3.54
C GLY A 99 -15.35 7.77 -2.94
N ASP A 100 -14.76 6.64 -3.31
CA ASP A 100 -15.02 5.36 -2.64
C ASP A 100 -14.46 5.38 -1.21
N THR A 101 -15.06 4.57 -0.35
CA THR A 101 -14.66 4.48 1.06
C THR A 101 -14.63 3.03 1.55
N LEU A 102 -13.85 2.79 2.60
CA LEU A 102 -13.79 1.52 3.33
C LEU A 102 -13.88 1.80 4.82
N ASP A 103 -14.96 1.30 5.45
CA ASP A 103 -15.15 1.38 6.91
C ASP A 103 -14.42 0.21 7.58
N LEU A 104 -13.47 0.54 8.46
CA LEU A 104 -12.70 -0.43 9.25
C LEU A 104 -13.32 -0.70 10.63
N GLY A 105 -14.48 -0.11 10.91
CA GLY A 105 -15.13 -0.13 12.22
C GLY A 105 -14.51 0.88 13.19
N GLY A 106 -15.12 1.00 14.38
CA GLY A 106 -14.64 1.92 15.43
C GLY A 106 -14.66 3.40 15.04
N GLY A 107 -15.46 3.78 14.02
CA GLY A 107 -15.52 5.14 13.48
C GLY A 107 -14.37 5.50 12.54
N ARG A 108 -13.57 4.52 12.12
CA ARG A 108 -12.43 4.74 11.21
C ARG A 108 -12.83 4.39 9.78
N VAL A 109 -12.87 5.40 8.91
CA VAL A 109 -13.20 5.25 7.49
C VAL A 109 -12.03 5.72 6.65
N LEU A 110 -11.58 4.87 5.72
CA LEU A 110 -10.63 5.22 4.68
C LEU A 110 -11.38 5.74 3.46
N ALA A 111 -10.88 6.81 2.85
CA ALA A 111 -11.38 7.38 1.61
C ALA A 111 -10.30 7.28 0.52
N PHE A 112 -10.71 6.99 -0.71
CA PHE A 112 -9.80 6.78 -1.84
C PHE A 112 -9.94 7.90 -2.88
N ALA A 113 -8.82 8.25 -3.51
CA ALA A 113 -8.76 9.19 -4.63
C ALA A 113 -7.77 8.69 -5.69
N GLU A 114 -8.14 8.74 -6.96
CA GLU A 114 -7.21 8.49 -8.06
C GLU A 114 -6.25 9.69 -8.22
N ILE A 115 -4.96 9.39 -8.33
CA ILE A 115 -3.89 10.36 -8.62
C ILE A 115 -3.05 9.85 -9.81
N PRO A 116 -3.67 9.65 -10.99
CA PRO A 116 -3.03 8.97 -12.11
C PRO A 116 -1.83 9.76 -12.63
N ASN A 117 -0.80 9.03 -13.05
CA ASN A 117 0.48 9.57 -13.50
C ASN A 117 1.25 10.33 -12.42
N VAL A 118 1.07 9.93 -11.15
CA VAL A 118 1.93 10.31 -10.02
C VAL A 118 2.60 9.06 -9.44
N HIS A 119 3.41 8.31 -10.18
CA HIS A 119 3.84 8.54 -11.58
C HIS A 119 3.31 7.51 -12.56
N TRP A 120 2.59 6.47 -12.11
CA TRP A 120 1.99 5.47 -13.00
C TRP A 120 0.49 5.69 -13.17
N PRO A 121 -0.14 5.16 -14.24
CA PRO A 121 -1.56 5.42 -14.53
C PRO A 121 -2.54 4.95 -13.46
N GLU A 122 -2.15 3.95 -12.66
CA GLU A 122 -2.97 3.28 -11.67
C GLU A 122 -2.91 3.87 -10.26
N THR A 123 -2.04 4.85 -10.01
CA THR A 123 -1.79 5.36 -8.66
C THR A 123 -3.07 5.93 -8.03
N ILE A 124 -3.35 5.53 -6.79
CA ILE A 124 -4.38 6.10 -5.90
C ILE A 124 -3.73 6.57 -4.60
N ALA A 125 -4.41 7.45 -3.88
CA ALA A 125 -4.08 7.81 -2.51
C ALA A 125 -5.19 7.35 -1.56
N THR A 126 -4.81 7.05 -0.32
CA THR A 126 -5.72 6.63 0.75
C THR A 126 -5.69 7.64 1.88
N PHE A 127 -6.84 8.18 2.26
CA PHE A 127 -6.98 9.13 3.35
C PHE A 127 -7.75 8.51 4.52
N ASP A 128 -7.14 8.45 5.69
CA ASP A 128 -7.85 8.07 6.91
C ASP A 128 -8.58 9.27 7.50
N THR A 129 -9.92 9.24 7.40
CA THR A 129 -10.79 10.35 7.81
C THR A 129 -10.77 10.62 9.32
N LEU A 130 -10.42 9.62 10.13
CA LEU A 130 -10.38 9.76 11.58
C LEU A 130 -9.13 10.50 12.06
N SER A 131 -7.95 10.10 11.57
CA SER A 131 -6.69 10.73 11.98
C SER A 131 -6.26 11.92 11.12
N GLY A 132 -6.83 12.08 9.93
CA GLY A 132 -6.39 13.07 8.95
C GLY A 132 -5.08 12.69 8.24
N THR A 133 -4.68 11.41 8.29
CA THR A 133 -3.45 10.91 7.66
C THR A 133 -3.70 10.59 6.18
N LEU A 134 -2.91 11.18 5.29
CA LEU A 134 -2.86 10.82 3.87
C LEU A 134 -1.70 9.84 3.63
N MET A 135 -2.03 8.68 3.07
CA MET A 135 -1.09 7.65 2.62
C MET A 135 -1.15 7.63 1.08
N PRO A 136 -0.21 8.31 0.40
CA PRO A 136 -0.13 8.31 -1.06
C PRO A 136 0.43 6.99 -1.60
#